data_AF-A0A3B8YAC6-F1
#
_entry.id   AF-A0A3B8YAC6-F1
#
_cell.length_a   1.000
_cell.length_b   1.000
_cell.length_c   1.000
_cell.angle_alpha   90.00
_cell.angle_beta   90.00
_cell.angle_gamma   90.00
#
_symmetry.space_group_name_H-M   'P 1'
#
loop_
_entity.id
_entity.type
_entity.pdbx_description
1 polymer ?
#
loop_
_entity_poly.entity_id
_entity_poly.type
_entity_poly.pdbx_seq_one_letter_code
_entity_poly.pdbx_strand_id
1 'polypeptide(L)'
;MALIVQKYGGTSVGSVERIQTVARRIQRTAQNGNQVVVIVSAMGKTTDTLVNLAQEITPNPSRREMDMLLSTGEQVSIALMSMALQEIGQAAISLTGAQVGIITEAEHSRARILSIKPHRIERHLDLGEVVVVAGFQGISKLDDLEITTLGRGGSDTSAVAIAASLKASCCEIYTDVPGILTTDPRLVPDAQLMDEITSDEMLELASLGAKVLHPRAVEIARNYGIPLVVRSSWSDAPGTRVISPIPKPRSLDGLELTKAVDGVEFDRNQAKIALIRVPDRPGIAARLFGEIAHQQVDVDLIIQSIHEGNSNDISLTVFNDVLVKAKAVCEAISISFRNQPENKDEAEVMVDNQVAKIAIAGAGMIGRPGIAAKMFRILADEGINIEMIATSEVKVSCVIAQENCDRAIKALCQGFNVELSSTSISDRVIEMSPPVRGVALDNKQAQIALCHVQDRPGMAAKIFSVLAEKNISVATIIQSQRCRIVGGMPTRDIAFTVAQTDVPAAQKALETLSMHFKEMIVDPDIAKVS
;
A
#
# COMPACT_ATOMS: atom_id res chain seq x y z
N MET A 1 27.71 -20.30 -7.39
CA MET A 1 27.53 -19.09 -8.20
C MET A 1 26.10 -18.62 -7.99
N ALA A 2 25.91 -17.54 -7.24
CA ALA A 2 24.59 -16.96 -7.01
C ALA A 2 24.36 -15.82 -8.02
N LEU A 3 23.10 -15.59 -8.39
CA LEU A 3 22.71 -14.43 -9.19
C LEU A 3 22.16 -13.36 -8.24
N ILE A 4 22.80 -12.19 -8.23
CA ILE A 4 22.44 -11.08 -7.34
C ILE A 4 22.01 -9.90 -8.20
N VAL A 5 20.82 -9.36 -7.89
CA VAL A 5 20.37 -8.08 -8.45
C VAL A 5 20.65 -6.98 -7.44
N GLN A 6 21.34 -5.92 -7.85
CA GLN A 6 21.67 -4.77 -7.00
C GLN A 6 21.08 -3.50 -7.57
N LYS A 7 20.27 -2.78 -6.81
CA LYS A 7 19.74 -1.48 -7.22
C LYS A 7 20.42 -0.36 -6.44
N TYR A 8 20.87 0.68 -7.13
CA TYR A 8 21.45 1.87 -6.52
C TYR A 8 20.56 3.10 -6.77
N GLY A 9 20.09 3.73 -5.68
CA GLY A 9 19.28 4.96 -5.76
C GLY A 9 20.08 6.19 -6.20
N GLY A 10 19.38 7.27 -6.58
CA GLY A 10 20.01 8.47 -7.14
C GLY A 10 21.04 9.14 -6.21
N THR A 11 20.83 9.09 -4.89
CA THR A 11 21.80 9.58 -3.91
C THR A 11 23.07 8.72 -3.89
N SER A 12 22.96 7.42 -4.17
CA SER A 12 24.10 6.49 -4.23
C SER A 12 24.98 6.70 -5.46
N VAL A 13 24.47 7.34 -6.51
CA VAL A 13 25.20 7.62 -7.77
C VAL A 13 25.21 9.11 -8.12
N GLY A 14 24.97 9.98 -7.14
CA GLY A 14 24.81 11.42 -7.38
C GLY A 14 26.10 12.18 -7.77
N SER A 15 27.26 11.54 -7.71
CA SER A 15 28.55 12.10 -8.14
C SER A 15 29.45 11.03 -8.74
N VAL A 16 30.48 11.44 -9.46
CA VAL A 16 31.45 10.53 -10.09
C VAL A 16 32.18 9.69 -9.04
N GLU A 17 32.57 10.28 -7.91
CA GLU A 17 33.24 9.58 -6.81
C GLU A 17 32.35 8.50 -6.20
N ARG A 18 31.04 8.78 -6.10
CA ARG A 18 30.06 7.81 -5.62
C ARG A 18 29.87 6.67 -6.62
N ILE A 19 29.80 6.97 -7.92
CA ILE A 19 29.75 5.96 -8.98
C ILE A 19 30.98 5.05 -8.92
N GLN A 20 32.19 5.60 -8.80
CA GLN A 20 33.42 4.81 -8.65
C GLN A 20 33.42 3.92 -7.40
N THR A 21 32.86 4.42 -6.29
CA THR A 21 32.74 3.66 -5.05
C THR A 21 31.77 2.50 -5.19
N VAL A 22 30.62 2.74 -5.83
CA VAL A 22 29.64 1.69 -6.16
C VAL A 22 30.23 0.66 -7.14
N ALA A 23 30.97 1.09 -8.17
CA ALA A 23 31.64 0.20 -9.11
C ALA A 23 32.62 -0.77 -8.42
N ARG A 24 33.42 -0.28 -7.45
CA ARG A 24 34.30 -1.13 -6.63
C ARG A 24 33.52 -2.16 -5.80
N ARG A 25 32.37 -1.78 -5.25
CA ARG A 25 31.49 -2.71 -4.51
C ARG A 25 30.95 -3.81 -5.43
N ILE A 26 30.43 -3.43 -6.60
CA ILE A 26 29.92 -4.36 -7.61
C ILE A 26 31.01 -5.33 -8.06
N GLN A 27 32.22 -4.82 -8.35
CA GLN A 27 33.38 -5.65 -8.71
C GLN A 27 33.70 -6.67 -7.61
N ARG A 28 33.71 -6.26 -6.33
CA ARG A 28 33.94 -7.18 -5.21
C ARG A 28 32.88 -8.28 -5.17
N THR A 29 31.61 -7.94 -5.39
CA THR A 29 30.52 -8.94 -5.46
C THR A 29 30.73 -9.93 -6.61
N ALA A 30 31.14 -9.45 -7.78
CA ALA A 30 31.44 -10.30 -8.95
C ALA A 30 32.67 -11.20 -8.71
N GLN A 31 33.76 -10.65 -8.16
CA GLN A 31 34.99 -11.38 -7.82
C GLN A 31 34.78 -12.49 -6.78
N ASN A 32 33.74 -12.36 -5.94
CA ASN A 32 33.32 -13.42 -5.02
C ASN A 32 32.58 -14.58 -5.73
N GLY A 33 32.55 -14.62 -7.06
CA GLY A 33 31.96 -15.70 -7.86
C GLY A 33 30.46 -15.59 -8.05
N ASN A 34 29.91 -14.37 -8.00
CA ASN A 34 28.49 -14.10 -8.25
C ASN A 34 28.28 -13.51 -9.64
N GLN A 35 27.16 -13.85 -10.27
CA GLN A 35 26.64 -13.12 -11.41
C GLN A 35 25.88 -11.89 -10.90
N VAL A 36 26.10 -10.72 -11.51
CA VAL A 36 25.57 -9.45 -10.99
C VAL A 36 24.82 -8.68 -12.08
N VAL A 37 23.56 -8.34 -11.79
CA VAL A 37 22.78 -7.39 -12.56
C VAL A 37 22.57 -6.14 -11.72
N VAL A 38 22.89 -4.97 -12.28
CA VAL A 38 22.87 -3.69 -11.58
C VAL A 38 21.78 -2.81 -12.15
N ILE A 39 20.88 -2.31 -11.32
CA ILE A 39 19.87 -1.30 -11.69
C ILE A 39 20.31 0.03 -11.11
N VAL A 40 20.34 1.08 -11.94
CA VAL A 40 20.78 2.41 -11.50
C VAL A 40 19.69 3.43 -11.80
N SER A 41 19.33 4.22 -10.79
CA SER A 41 18.45 5.40 -10.96
C SER A 41 19.22 6.59 -11.54
N ALA A 42 18.50 7.62 -12.00
CA ALA A 42 19.11 8.88 -12.41
C ALA A 42 19.96 9.50 -11.27
N MET A 43 21.04 10.20 -11.65
CA MET A 43 21.98 10.81 -10.69
C MET A 43 21.29 11.89 -9.83
N GLY A 44 21.45 11.80 -8.50
CA GLY A 44 21.10 12.88 -7.58
C GLY A 44 19.69 13.44 -7.76
N LYS A 45 19.59 14.73 -8.10
CA LYS A 45 18.33 15.46 -8.33
C LYS A 45 17.98 15.62 -9.82
N THR A 46 18.64 14.90 -10.72
CA THR A 46 18.47 15.08 -12.17
C THR A 46 17.02 14.91 -12.61
N THR A 47 16.29 13.93 -12.07
CA THR A 47 14.86 13.74 -12.39
C THR A 47 14.03 14.99 -12.02
N ASP A 48 14.25 15.58 -10.84
CA ASP A 48 13.54 16.79 -10.42
C ASP A 48 13.89 17.98 -11.32
N THR A 49 15.16 18.12 -11.72
CA THR A 49 15.58 19.15 -12.68
C THR A 49 14.87 19.00 -14.02
N LEU A 50 14.77 17.77 -14.56
CA LEU A 50 14.06 17.51 -15.81
C LEU A 50 12.55 17.81 -15.71
N VAL A 51 11.92 17.46 -14.59
CA VAL A 51 10.51 17.81 -14.33
C VAL A 51 10.32 19.33 -14.30
N ASN A 52 11.19 20.07 -13.60
CA ASN A 52 11.10 21.53 -13.52
C ASN A 52 11.26 22.19 -14.89
N LEU A 53 12.22 21.72 -15.71
CA LEU A 53 12.40 22.22 -17.08
C LEU A 53 11.14 22.01 -17.94
N ALA A 54 10.48 20.86 -17.82
CA ALA A 54 9.23 20.62 -18.54
C ALA A 54 8.10 21.55 -18.07
N GLN A 55 8.03 21.82 -16.76
CA GLN A 55 7.03 22.71 -16.15
C GLN A 55 7.24 24.18 -16.55
N GLU A 56 8.48 24.62 -16.74
CA GLU A 56 8.80 25.95 -17.29
C GLU A 56 8.31 26.14 -18.73
N ILE A 57 8.23 25.05 -19.52
CA ILE A 57 7.69 25.07 -20.88
C ILE A 57 6.16 25.03 -20.86
N THR A 58 5.57 24.15 -20.05
CA THR A 58 4.12 24.00 -19.96
C THR A 58 3.69 23.47 -18.58
N PRO A 59 2.62 24.01 -17.99
CA PRO A 59 2.06 23.46 -16.75
C PRO A 59 1.40 22.08 -16.94
N ASN A 60 1.14 21.67 -18.19
CA ASN A 60 0.48 20.42 -18.54
C ASN A 60 1.32 19.64 -19.58
N PRO A 61 2.52 19.14 -19.21
CA PRO A 61 3.36 18.40 -20.15
C PRO A 61 2.69 17.08 -20.56
N SER A 62 2.85 16.73 -21.84
CA SER A 62 2.39 15.42 -22.34
C SER A 62 3.08 14.29 -21.58
N ARG A 63 2.31 13.33 -21.07
CA ARG A 63 2.86 12.19 -20.31
C ARG A 63 3.84 11.36 -21.13
N ARG A 64 3.61 11.21 -22.43
CA ARG A 64 4.49 10.48 -23.35
C ARG A 64 5.86 11.16 -23.47
N GLU A 65 5.87 12.48 -23.64
CA GLU A 65 7.13 13.24 -23.72
C GLU A 65 7.85 13.29 -22.38
N MET A 66 7.11 13.29 -21.26
CA MET A 66 7.70 13.14 -19.92
C MET A 66 8.41 11.80 -19.77
N ASP A 67 7.82 10.71 -20.25
CA ASP A 67 8.48 9.40 -20.19
C ASP A 67 9.79 9.37 -20.97
N MET A 68 9.77 9.91 -22.19
CA MET A 68 10.97 10.08 -22.99
C MET A 68 12.02 10.94 -22.25
N LEU A 69 11.63 12.10 -21.74
CA LEU A 69 12.53 13.03 -21.06
C LEU A 69 13.17 12.39 -19.81
N LEU A 70 12.38 11.82 -18.91
CA LEU A 70 12.86 11.29 -17.64
C LEU A 70 13.75 10.06 -17.83
N SER A 71 13.49 9.25 -18.86
CA SER A 71 14.30 8.07 -19.18
C SER A 71 15.77 8.40 -19.47
N THR A 72 16.06 9.61 -19.97
CA THR A 72 17.43 10.03 -20.32
C THR A 72 18.36 10.07 -19.11
N GLY A 73 17.84 10.41 -17.92
CA GLY A 73 18.64 10.50 -16.70
C GLY A 73 19.24 9.15 -16.28
N GLU A 74 18.50 8.06 -16.49
CA GLU A 74 18.98 6.70 -16.20
C GLU A 74 19.91 6.18 -17.28
N GLN A 75 19.68 6.53 -18.54
CA GLN A 75 20.58 6.18 -19.64
C GLN A 75 21.99 6.77 -19.43
N VAL A 76 22.09 8.02 -18.96
CA VAL A 76 23.37 8.62 -18.57
C VAL A 76 24.01 7.84 -17.43
N SER A 77 23.23 7.48 -16.41
CA SER A 77 23.74 6.81 -15.20
C SER A 77 24.30 5.42 -15.49
N ILE A 78 23.63 4.62 -16.33
CA ILE A 78 24.12 3.28 -16.68
C ILE A 78 25.36 3.31 -17.58
N ALA A 79 25.48 4.32 -18.44
CA ALA A 79 26.67 4.50 -19.27
C ALA A 79 27.88 4.80 -18.39
N LEU A 80 27.76 5.77 -17.47
CA LEU A 80 28.82 6.14 -16.55
C LEU A 80 29.22 4.99 -15.62
N MET A 81 28.24 4.25 -15.08
CA MET A 81 28.51 3.08 -14.23
C MET A 81 29.26 1.98 -15.00
N SER A 82 28.86 1.70 -16.24
CA SER A 82 29.54 0.69 -17.07
C SER A 82 30.97 1.10 -17.40
N MET A 83 31.20 2.37 -17.74
CA MET A 83 32.55 2.92 -17.95
C MET A 83 33.41 2.79 -16.68
N ALA A 84 32.85 3.11 -15.51
CA ALA A 84 33.56 3.01 -14.24
C ALA A 84 33.94 1.57 -13.88
N LEU A 85 33.09 0.59 -14.19
CA LEU A 85 33.40 -0.84 -14.02
C LEU A 85 34.50 -1.31 -14.97
N GLN A 86 34.43 -0.92 -16.24
CA GLN A 86 35.43 -1.25 -17.25
C GLN A 86 36.81 -0.67 -16.90
N GLU A 87 36.86 0.57 -16.41
CA GLU A 87 38.09 1.25 -15.99
C GLU A 87 38.82 0.48 -14.87
N ILE A 88 38.08 -0.13 -13.94
CA ILE A 88 38.66 -0.94 -12.86
C ILE A 88 38.88 -2.41 -13.26
N GLY A 89 38.72 -2.75 -14.54
CA GLY A 89 38.96 -4.09 -15.09
C GLY A 89 37.81 -5.08 -14.94
N GLN A 90 36.61 -4.63 -14.56
CA GLN A 90 35.41 -5.47 -14.54
C GLN A 90 34.67 -5.33 -15.87
N ALA A 91 34.57 -6.42 -16.65
CA ALA A 91 33.77 -6.43 -17.86
C ALA A 91 32.30 -6.12 -17.53
N ALA A 92 31.73 -5.14 -18.24
CA ALA A 92 30.38 -4.66 -17.98
C ALA A 92 29.73 -4.10 -19.26
N ILE A 93 28.40 -4.18 -19.33
CA ILE A 93 27.60 -3.66 -20.45
C ILE A 93 26.36 -2.93 -19.94
N SER A 94 26.05 -1.78 -20.54
CA SER A 94 24.80 -1.04 -20.28
C SER A 94 23.67 -1.52 -21.20
N LEU A 95 22.47 -1.72 -20.65
CA LEU A 95 21.25 -2.04 -21.39
C LEU A 95 20.09 -1.11 -20.98
N THR A 96 19.33 -0.64 -21.96
CA THR A 96 18.07 0.10 -21.72
C THR A 96 16.90 -0.86 -21.50
N GLY A 97 15.76 -0.35 -21.02
CA GLY A 97 14.55 -1.16 -20.78
C GLY A 97 14.10 -1.94 -22.04
N ALA A 98 14.18 -1.31 -23.21
CA ALA A 98 13.88 -1.95 -24.50
C ALA A 98 14.84 -3.12 -24.81
N GLN A 99 16.14 -2.94 -24.55
CA GLN A 99 17.16 -3.95 -24.83
C GLN A 99 17.11 -5.14 -23.85
N VAL A 100 16.64 -4.90 -22.62
CA VAL A 100 16.34 -5.95 -21.63
C VAL A 100 15.03 -6.67 -21.96
N GLY A 101 14.13 -6.04 -22.71
CA GLY A 101 12.82 -6.59 -23.03
C GLY A 101 11.80 -6.40 -21.91
N ILE A 102 11.84 -5.25 -21.21
CA ILE A 102 10.82 -4.86 -20.23
C ILE A 102 9.60 -4.34 -21.00
N ILE A 103 8.55 -5.16 -21.08
CA ILE A 103 7.30 -4.84 -21.78
C ILE A 103 6.29 -4.33 -20.75
N THR A 104 5.63 -3.23 -21.05
CA THR A 104 4.71 -2.53 -20.14
C THR A 104 3.36 -2.21 -20.79
N GLU A 105 2.42 -1.75 -19.97
CA GLU A 105 1.20 -1.09 -20.45
C GLU A 105 1.51 0.22 -21.19
N ALA A 106 0.60 0.67 -22.07
CA ALA A 106 0.70 1.95 -22.77
C ALA A 106 0.25 3.17 -21.91
N GLU A 107 0.23 3.04 -20.59
CA GLU A 107 -0.13 4.12 -19.66
C GLU A 107 1.14 4.86 -19.21
N HIS A 108 1.48 5.93 -19.93
CA HIS A 108 2.66 6.74 -19.63
C HIS A 108 2.67 7.31 -18.21
N SER A 109 3.86 7.60 -17.66
CA SER A 109 4.16 8.08 -16.31
C SER A 109 3.95 7.10 -15.15
N ARG A 110 3.32 5.94 -15.38
CA ARG A 110 2.92 4.99 -14.31
C ARG A 110 2.67 3.57 -14.85
N ALA A 111 3.34 3.21 -15.94
CA ALA A 111 3.13 1.95 -16.61
C ALA A 111 3.42 0.77 -15.66
N ARG A 112 2.73 -0.34 -15.90
CA ARG A 112 2.95 -1.61 -15.20
C ARG A 112 3.70 -2.58 -16.10
N ILE A 113 4.65 -3.32 -15.53
CA ILE A 113 5.40 -4.37 -16.22
C ILE A 113 4.45 -5.54 -16.50
N LEU A 114 4.30 -5.84 -17.78
CA LEU A 114 3.55 -7.00 -18.27
C LEU A 114 4.44 -8.23 -18.28
N SER A 115 5.65 -8.12 -18.82
CA SER A 115 6.59 -9.24 -18.89
C SER A 115 8.01 -8.71 -19.07
N ILE A 116 8.99 -9.54 -18.76
CA ILE A 116 10.40 -9.27 -19.02
C ILE A 116 10.95 -10.44 -19.83
N LYS A 117 11.66 -10.14 -20.93
CA LYS A 117 12.32 -11.13 -21.79
C LYS A 117 13.84 -11.07 -21.63
N PRO A 118 14.41 -11.62 -20.54
CA PRO A 118 15.76 -11.30 -20.10
C PRO A 118 16.88 -12.01 -20.89
N HIS A 119 16.61 -12.61 -22.05
CA HIS A 119 17.57 -13.39 -22.84
C HIS A 119 18.89 -12.66 -23.11
N ARG A 120 18.83 -11.33 -23.32
CA ARG A 120 20.03 -10.53 -23.52
C ARG A 120 20.85 -10.41 -22.23
N ILE A 121 20.21 -10.28 -21.08
CA ILE A 121 20.88 -10.28 -19.78
C ILE A 121 21.59 -11.62 -19.58
N GLU A 122 20.87 -12.74 -19.74
CA GLU A 122 21.40 -14.10 -19.57
C GLU A 122 22.66 -14.31 -20.42
N ARG A 123 22.61 -13.94 -21.71
CA ARG A 123 23.77 -14.04 -22.61
C ARG A 123 25.01 -13.30 -22.11
N HIS A 124 24.84 -12.10 -21.56
CA HIS A 124 25.97 -11.30 -21.08
C HIS A 124 26.48 -11.80 -19.71
N LEU A 125 25.58 -12.30 -18.86
CA LEU A 125 25.97 -12.97 -17.61
C LEU A 125 26.76 -14.26 -17.85
N ASP A 126 26.45 -15.02 -18.91
CA ASP A 126 27.19 -16.22 -19.30
C ASP A 126 28.62 -15.91 -19.79
N LEU A 127 28.85 -14.69 -20.27
CA LEU A 127 30.18 -14.18 -20.63
C LEU A 127 30.98 -13.67 -19.42
N GLY A 128 30.39 -13.72 -18.21
CA GLY A 128 31.01 -13.19 -16.99
C GLY A 128 30.96 -11.67 -16.87
N GLU A 129 30.13 -10.99 -17.68
CA GLU A 129 29.96 -9.55 -17.63
C GLU A 129 28.98 -9.13 -16.54
N VAL A 130 29.21 -7.96 -15.95
CA VAL A 130 28.20 -7.27 -15.12
C VAL A 130 27.23 -6.55 -16.05
N VAL A 131 25.93 -6.83 -15.92
CA VAL A 131 24.91 -6.18 -16.75
C VAL A 131 24.30 -5.00 -16.00
N VAL A 132 24.48 -3.78 -16.52
CA VAL A 132 23.97 -2.54 -15.94
C VAL A 132 22.70 -2.10 -16.69
N VAL A 133 21.55 -2.15 -16.04
CA VAL A 133 20.24 -1.89 -16.61
C VAL A 133 19.72 -0.53 -16.16
N ALA A 134 19.24 0.29 -17.09
CA ALA A 134 18.48 1.48 -16.71
C ALA A 134 17.13 1.05 -16.14
N GLY A 135 16.91 1.33 -14.85
CA GLY A 135 15.65 1.06 -14.15
C GLY A 135 14.51 1.92 -14.68
N PHE A 136 13.33 1.87 -14.05
CA PHE A 136 12.18 2.79 -14.22
C PHE A 136 11.56 2.93 -15.62
N GLN A 137 12.21 2.46 -16.68
CA GLN A 137 11.72 2.51 -18.05
C GLN A 137 11.42 1.12 -18.62
N GLY A 138 10.48 1.08 -19.55
CA GLY A 138 10.19 -0.07 -20.40
C GLY A 138 9.71 0.41 -21.76
N ILE A 139 9.21 -0.53 -22.56
CA ILE A 139 8.55 -0.24 -23.83
C ILE A 139 7.09 -0.67 -23.77
N SER A 140 6.22 0.11 -24.40
CA SER A 140 4.86 -0.35 -24.71
C SER A 140 4.91 -1.56 -25.66
N LYS A 141 3.76 -2.05 -26.12
CA LYS A 141 3.67 -3.21 -27.02
C LYS A 141 4.76 -3.19 -28.11
N LEU A 142 5.27 -4.37 -28.46
CA LEU A 142 6.41 -4.56 -29.36
C LEU A 142 6.27 -3.87 -30.73
N ASP A 143 5.05 -3.56 -31.15
CA ASP A 143 4.78 -2.92 -32.44
C ASP A 143 5.00 -1.40 -32.41
N ASP A 144 4.71 -0.74 -31.28
CA ASP A 144 4.79 0.73 -31.14
C ASP A 144 6.15 1.19 -30.56
N LEU A 145 6.77 0.36 -29.71
CA LEU A 145 8.09 0.61 -29.08
C LEU A 145 8.21 1.95 -28.34
N GLU A 146 7.09 2.51 -27.88
CA GLU A 146 7.10 3.77 -27.13
C GLU A 146 7.78 3.60 -25.77
N ILE A 147 8.62 4.56 -25.39
CA ILE A 147 9.24 4.58 -24.07
C ILE A 147 8.15 4.87 -23.04
N THR A 148 8.08 4.01 -22.02
CA THR A 148 7.17 4.19 -20.90
C THR A 148 7.96 4.23 -19.61
N THR A 149 7.48 4.99 -18.63
CA THR A 149 8.05 4.98 -17.29
C THR A 149 7.10 4.35 -16.28
N LEU A 150 7.67 3.72 -15.26
CA LEU A 150 6.94 2.99 -14.23
C LEU A 150 6.43 3.91 -13.11
N GLY A 151 6.74 5.22 -13.16
CA GLY A 151 6.40 6.19 -12.13
C GLY A 151 7.33 6.14 -10.92
N ARG A 152 6.94 6.78 -9.81
CA ARG A 152 7.77 6.84 -8.59
C ARG A 152 8.11 5.42 -8.11
N GLY A 153 9.35 5.24 -7.64
CA GLY A 153 9.87 3.92 -7.25
C GLY A 153 10.03 2.92 -8.39
N GLY A 154 9.98 3.39 -9.65
CA GLY A 154 10.12 2.53 -10.82
C GLY A 154 11.44 1.77 -10.85
N SER A 155 12.55 2.36 -10.41
CA SER A 155 13.84 1.65 -10.39
C SER A 155 13.84 0.49 -9.37
N ASP A 156 13.17 0.61 -8.22
CA ASP A 156 13.01 -0.50 -7.27
C ASP A 156 12.15 -1.60 -7.90
N THR A 157 11.05 -1.20 -8.54
CA THR A 157 10.11 -2.10 -9.23
C THR A 157 10.83 -2.87 -10.35
N SER A 158 11.65 -2.20 -11.17
CA SER A 158 12.47 -2.83 -12.20
C SER A 158 13.45 -3.85 -11.62
N ALA A 159 14.12 -3.52 -10.51
CA ALA A 159 15.10 -4.40 -9.90
C ALA A 159 14.46 -5.71 -9.42
N VAL A 160 13.35 -5.62 -8.68
CA VAL A 160 12.65 -6.80 -8.17
C VAL A 160 12.00 -7.60 -9.30
N ALA A 161 11.43 -6.94 -10.32
CA ALA A 161 10.87 -7.63 -11.47
C ALA A 161 11.94 -8.38 -12.28
N ILE A 162 13.11 -7.78 -12.49
CA ILE A 162 14.26 -8.43 -13.14
C ILE A 162 14.72 -9.63 -12.29
N ALA A 163 14.84 -9.45 -10.98
CA ALA A 163 15.19 -10.53 -10.05
C ALA A 163 14.20 -11.70 -10.13
N ALA A 164 12.90 -11.41 -10.20
CA ALA A 164 11.87 -12.42 -10.39
C ALA A 164 12.00 -13.15 -11.74
N SER A 165 12.22 -12.40 -12.84
CA SER A 165 12.35 -12.98 -14.18
C SER A 165 13.56 -13.89 -14.35
N LEU A 166 14.66 -13.57 -13.66
CA LEU A 166 15.91 -14.31 -13.70
C LEU A 166 16.04 -15.36 -12.59
N LYS A 167 15.04 -15.47 -11.70
CA LYS A 167 15.10 -16.32 -10.49
C LYS A 167 16.36 -16.05 -9.66
N ALA A 168 16.67 -14.77 -9.47
CA ALA A 168 17.83 -14.34 -8.71
C ALA A 168 17.75 -14.81 -7.26
N SER A 169 18.91 -15.04 -6.65
CA SER A 169 19.01 -15.51 -5.26
C SER A 169 18.58 -14.44 -4.26
N CYS A 170 18.82 -13.17 -4.58
CA CYS A 170 18.32 -12.02 -3.83
C CYS A 170 18.32 -10.75 -4.69
N CYS A 171 17.59 -9.75 -4.22
CA CYS A 171 17.63 -8.38 -4.74
C CYS A 171 18.01 -7.41 -3.62
N GLU A 172 19.18 -6.78 -3.74
CA GLU A 172 19.69 -5.79 -2.81
C GLU A 172 19.28 -4.38 -3.25
N ILE A 173 18.65 -3.61 -2.37
CA ILE A 173 18.28 -2.22 -2.59
C ILE A 173 19.23 -1.33 -1.79
N TYR A 174 20.14 -0.67 -2.50
CA TYR A 174 21.11 0.26 -1.94
C TYR A 174 20.61 1.69 -1.95
N THR A 175 20.71 2.32 -0.78
CA THR A 175 20.21 3.67 -0.52
C THR A 175 21.14 4.44 0.44
N ASP A 176 20.71 5.62 0.87
CA ASP A 176 21.42 6.47 1.83
C ASP A 176 21.17 6.11 3.31
N VAL A 177 20.19 5.27 3.60
CA VAL A 177 19.91 4.80 4.95
C VAL A 177 20.54 3.42 5.21
N PRO A 178 20.89 3.08 6.48
CA PRO A 178 21.48 1.78 6.82
C PRO A 178 20.57 0.59 6.53
N GLY A 179 19.26 0.80 6.54
CA GLY A 179 18.22 -0.19 6.28
C GLY A 179 16.84 0.41 6.58
N ILE A 180 15.91 -0.42 7.04
CA ILE A 180 14.58 0.00 7.48
C ILE A 180 14.63 0.25 8.99
N LEU A 181 14.18 1.43 9.40
CA LEU A 181 14.16 1.86 10.79
C LEU A 181 12.76 1.67 11.39
N THR A 182 12.66 1.63 12.72
CA THR A 182 11.38 1.53 13.45
C THR A 182 10.42 2.68 13.15
N THR A 183 10.93 3.85 12.77
CA THR A 183 10.14 4.98 12.26
C THR A 183 11.05 5.96 11.50
N ASP A 184 10.53 7.11 11.05
CA ASP A 184 11.32 8.15 10.37
C ASP A 184 12.31 8.84 11.34
N PRO A 185 13.63 8.67 11.17
CA PRO A 185 14.64 9.24 12.07
C PRO A 185 14.69 10.77 12.03
N ARG A 186 14.08 11.41 11.02
CA ARG A 186 13.95 12.87 10.95
C ARG A 186 12.93 13.41 11.94
N LEU A 187 11.99 12.56 12.36
CA LEU A 187 10.93 12.90 13.32
C LEU A 187 11.27 12.36 14.71
N VAL A 188 11.81 11.14 14.79
CA VAL A 188 12.16 10.47 16.05
C VAL A 188 13.64 10.05 15.99
N PRO A 189 14.56 10.80 16.62
CA PRO A 189 16.00 10.52 16.56
C PRO A 189 16.41 9.14 17.08
N ASP A 190 15.64 8.58 18.01
CA ASP A 190 15.88 7.26 18.62
C ASP A 190 15.40 6.08 17.76
N ALA A 191 15.03 6.32 16.50
CA ALA A 191 14.62 5.27 15.57
C ALA A 191 15.72 4.21 15.40
N GLN A 192 15.36 2.93 15.57
CA GLN A 192 16.31 1.81 15.60
C GLN A 192 16.31 1.05 14.28
N LEU A 193 17.45 0.51 13.89
CA LEU A 193 17.59 -0.36 12.72
C LEU A 193 16.95 -1.72 12.98
N MET A 194 16.09 -2.16 12.07
CA MET A 194 15.55 -3.51 12.07
C MET A 194 16.51 -4.47 11.38
N ASP A 195 16.74 -5.63 11.97
CA ASP A 195 17.45 -6.72 11.29
C ASP A 195 16.54 -7.39 10.24
N GLU A 196 15.27 -7.58 10.58
CA GLU A 196 14.28 -8.27 9.76
C GLU A 196 12.90 -7.61 9.86
N ILE A 197 12.16 -7.64 8.75
CA ILE A 197 10.75 -7.24 8.64
C ILE A 197 10.06 -8.16 7.63
N THR A 198 8.78 -8.50 7.84
CA THR A 198 8.02 -9.25 6.85
C THR A 198 7.58 -8.36 5.69
N SER A 199 7.30 -8.95 4.53
CA SER A 199 6.77 -8.22 3.38
C SER A 199 5.43 -7.55 3.69
N ASP A 200 4.58 -8.17 4.50
CA ASP A 200 3.26 -7.63 4.86
C ASP A 200 3.41 -6.43 5.80
N GLU A 201 4.28 -6.51 6.82
CA GLU A 201 4.61 -5.37 7.69
C GLU A 201 5.24 -4.23 6.86
N MET A 202 6.16 -4.55 5.94
CA MET A 202 6.79 -3.55 5.08
C MET A 202 5.80 -2.90 4.11
N LEU A 203 4.84 -3.66 3.57
CA LEU A 203 3.81 -3.10 2.69
C LEU A 203 2.99 -2.04 3.41
N GLU A 204 2.52 -2.33 4.62
CA GLU A 204 1.78 -1.36 5.45
C GLU A 204 2.66 -0.12 5.72
N LEU A 205 3.88 -0.28 6.22
CA LEU A 205 4.77 0.86 6.53
C LEU A 205 5.14 1.70 5.29
N ALA A 206 5.37 1.06 4.13
CA ALA A 206 5.77 1.75 2.90
C ALA A 206 4.66 2.68 2.38
N SER A 207 3.41 2.23 2.42
CA SER A 207 2.25 3.05 2.04
C SER A 207 1.99 4.20 3.00
N LEU A 208 2.39 4.08 4.26
CA LEU A 208 2.26 5.09 5.30
C LEU A 208 3.40 6.13 5.29
N GLY A 209 4.21 6.16 4.24
CA GLY A 209 5.23 7.18 4.05
C GLY A 209 6.65 6.79 4.44
N ALA A 210 6.92 5.51 4.77
CA ALA A 210 8.29 5.03 4.91
C ALA A 210 8.99 5.05 3.54
N LYS A 211 9.83 6.07 3.31
CA LYS A 211 10.43 6.39 1.98
C LYS A 211 11.61 5.49 1.58
N VAL A 212 11.71 4.29 2.15
CA VAL A 212 12.89 3.41 1.97
C VAL A 212 12.69 2.43 0.81
N LEU A 213 11.50 1.83 0.70
CA LEU A 213 11.13 0.90 -0.35
C LEU A 213 9.80 1.30 -0.97
N HIS A 214 9.69 1.19 -2.29
CA HIS A 214 8.41 1.40 -2.96
C HIS A 214 7.47 0.19 -2.77
N PRO A 215 6.18 0.38 -2.40
CA PRO A 215 5.24 -0.72 -2.14
C PRO A 215 5.13 -1.73 -3.28
N ARG A 216 5.11 -1.27 -4.54
CA ARG A 216 5.07 -2.15 -5.73
C ARG A 216 6.25 -3.13 -5.79
N ALA A 217 7.44 -2.71 -5.37
CA ALA A 217 8.61 -3.58 -5.37
C ALA A 217 8.48 -4.67 -4.28
N VAL A 218 7.97 -4.30 -3.11
CA VAL A 218 7.71 -5.25 -2.01
C VAL A 218 6.61 -6.24 -2.39
N GLU A 219 5.57 -5.79 -3.08
CA GLU A 219 4.49 -6.64 -3.61
C GLU A 219 5.06 -7.70 -4.57
N ILE A 220 5.89 -7.31 -5.54
CA ILE A 220 6.50 -8.26 -6.47
C ILE A 220 7.40 -9.24 -5.71
N ALA A 221 8.22 -8.75 -4.78
CA ALA A 221 9.10 -9.61 -4.00
C ALA A 221 8.33 -10.67 -3.23
N ARG A 222 7.25 -10.27 -2.55
CA ARG A 222 6.32 -11.16 -1.85
C ARG A 222 5.71 -12.19 -2.79
N ASN A 223 5.19 -11.74 -3.92
CA ASN A 223 4.42 -12.58 -4.85
C ASN A 223 5.28 -13.66 -5.54
N TYR A 224 6.55 -13.35 -5.80
CA TYR A 224 7.50 -14.25 -6.48
C TYR A 224 8.55 -14.85 -5.53
N GLY A 225 8.48 -14.55 -4.23
CA GLY A 225 9.40 -15.05 -3.21
C GLY A 225 10.84 -14.59 -3.40
N ILE A 226 11.04 -13.36 -3.85
CA ILE A 226 12.38 -12.77 -4.03
C ILE A 226 12.86 -12.20 -2.71
N PRO A 227 13.96 -12.71 -2.12
CA PRO A 227 14.53 -12.14 -0.91
C PRO A 227 15.02 -10.71 -1.16
N LEU A 228 14.53 -9.74 -0.39
CA LEU A 228 15.03 -8.36 -0.45
C LEU A 228 15.95 -8.05 0.71
N VAL A 229 16.95 -7.23 0.45
CA VAL A 229 17.83 -6.67 1.48
C VAL A 229 17.98 -5.17 1.23
N VAL A 230 17.63 -4.34 2.21
CA VAL A 230 17.84 -2.89 2.15
C VAL A 230 19.15 -2.56 2.84
N ARG A 231 20.07 -1.89 2.13
CA ARG A 231 21.41 -1.60 2.61
C ARG A 231 21.81 -0.15 2.32
N SER A 232 22.76 0.37 3.09
CA SER A 232 23.41 1.63 2.75
C SER A 232 24.50 1.42 1.70
N SER A 233 24.58 2.32 0.73
CA SER A 233 25.72 2.41 -0.19
C SER A 233 27.03 2.78 0.50
N TRP A 234 26.96 3.42 1.67
CA TRP A 234 28.12 3.99 2.38
C TRP A 234 28.70 3.08 3.46
N SER A 235 28.11 1.91 3.68
CA SER A 235 28.53 0.97 4.71
C SER A 235 28.51 -0.46 4.17
N ASP A 236 29.30 -1.34 4.76
CA ASP A 236 29.25 -2.78 4.50
C ASP A 236 28.34 -3.52 5.48
N ALA A 237 27.61 -2.79 6.33
CA ALA A 237 26.61 -3.35 7.24
C ALA A 237 25.59 -4.23 6.50
N PRO A 238 25.04 -5.26 7.19
CA PRO A 238 24.10 -6.21 6.58
C PRO A 238 22.79 -5.55 6.13
N GLY A 239 22.38 -4.47 6.80
CA GLY A 239 21.12 -3.79 6.55
C GLY A 239 19.92 -4.58 7.06
N THR A 240 18.75 -4.37 6.46
CA THR A 240 17.49 -5.03 6.86
C THR A 240 17.05 -6.04 5.82
N ARG A 241 16.69 -7.25 6.24
CA ARG A 241 16.11 -8.28 5.37
C ARG A 241 14.59 -8.19 5.36
N VAL A 242 14.00 -8.25 4.17
CA VAL A 242 12.54 -8.37 4.01
C VAL A 242 12.19 -9.83 3.76
N ILE A 243 11.45 -10.42 4.70
CA ILE A 243 11.07 -11.83 4.69
C ILE A 243 9.70 -11.95 4.04
N SER A 244 9.58 -12.80 3.02
CA SER A 244 8.31 -13.07 2.35
C SER A 244 7.79 -14.45 2.72
N PRO A 245 6.46 -14.66 2.75
CA PRO A 245 5.88 -15.99 2.85
C PRO A 245 6.28 -16.85 1.65
N ILE A 246 6.10 -18.17 1.76
CA ILE A 246 6.35 -19.10 0.65
C ILE A 246 5.44 -18.71 -0.52
N PRO A 247 6.00 -18.38 -1.70
CA PRO A 247 5.20 -17.91 -2.83
C PRO A 247 4.36 -19.05 -3.40
N LYS A 248 3.11 -18.77 -3.76
CA LYS A 248 2.33 -19.64 -4.63
C LYS A 248 2.87 -19.52 -6.07
N PRO A 249 2.88 -20.59 -6.89
CA PRO A 249 3.29 -20.50 -8.28
C PRO A 249 2.48 -19.45 -9.04
N ARG A 250 3.16 -18.52 -9.73
CA ARG A 250 2.56 -17.44 -10.53
C ARG A 250 3.24 -17.37 -11.90
N SER A 251 2.50 -16.96 -12.93
CA SER A 251 3.08 -16.67 -14.24
C SER A 251 3.92 -15.40 -14.17
N LEU A 252 5.01 -15.35 -14.94
CA LEU A 252 5.75 -14.12 -15.21
C LEU A 252 5.07 -13.25 -16.28
N ASP A 253 4.08 -13.80 -16.99
CA ASP A 253 3.19 -13.03 -17.87
C ASP A 253 2.15 -12.29 -17.03
N GLY A 254 1.99 -10.99 -17.30
CA GLY A 254 1.22 -10.09 -16.46
C GLY A 254 1.88 -9.83 -15.10
N LEU A 255 3.22 -9.70 -15.06
CA LEU A 255 4.04 -9.65 -13.83
C LEU A 255 3.45 -8.75 -12.74
N GLU A 256 3.02 -7.54 -13.11
CA GLU A 256 2.33 -6.59 -12.23
C GLU A 256 0.80 -6.58 -12.38
N LEU A 257 0.26 -7.08 -13.49
CA LEU A 257 -1.19 -7.20 -13.72
C LEU A 257 -1.82 -8.45 -13.10
N THR A 258 -1.12 -9.05 -12.14
CA THR A 258 -1.66 -10.15 -11.33
C THR A 258 -2.87 -9.69 -10.51
N LYS A 259 -3.61 -10.67 -9.97
CA LYS A 259 -4.84 -10.44 -9.20
C LYS A 259 -4.58 -9.39 -8.11
N ALA A 260 -5.28 -8.27 -8.18
CA ALA A 260 -5.15 -7.20 -7.17
C ALA A 260 -5.54 -7.67 -5.77
N VAL A 261 -6.46 -8.64 -5.72
CA VAL A 261 -6.90 -9.32 -4.50
C VAL A 261 -6.32 -10.73 -4.53
N ASP A 262 -5.62 -11.12 -3.47
CA ASP A 262 -5.05 -12.46 -3.32
C ASP A 262 -6.09 -13.45 -2.75
N GLY A 263 -7.04 -12.95 -1.95
CA GLY A 263 -8.07 -13.78 -1.35
C GLY A 263 -9.22 -12.99 -0.72
N VAL A 264 -10.29 -13.72 -0.44
CA VAL A 264 -11.42 -13.25 0.38
C VAL A 264 -11.29 -13.92 1.75
N GLU A 265 -11.35 -13.10 2.79
CA GLU A 265 -11.40 -13.51 4.19
C GLU A 265 -12.80 -13.29 4.74
N PHE A 266 -13.19 -14.11 5.71
CA PHE A 266 -14.48 -13.97 6.37
C PHE A 266 -14.41 -14.49 7.80
N ASP A 267 -15.28 -13.95 8.65
CA ASP A 267 -15.48 -14.41 10.00
C ASP A 267 -16.96 -14.27 10.37
N ARG A 268 -17.61 -15.42 10.60
CA ARG A 268 -19.01 -15.50 11.01
C ARG A 268 -19.17 -15.35 12.53
N ASN A 269 -18.08 -15.47 13.28
CA ASN A 269 -18.11 -15.48 14.74
C ASN A 269 -17.80 -14.10 15.32
N GLN A 270 -18.46 -13.07 14.79
CA GLN A 270 -18.21 -11.68 15.19
C GLN A 270 -19.45 -11.08 15.86
N ALA A 271 -19.20 -10.20 16.83
CA ALA A 271 -20.19 -9.33 17.43
C ALA A 271 -19.70 -7.90 17.41
N LYS A 272 -20.61 -6.97 17.14
CA LYS A 272 -20.38 -5.53 17.11
C LYS A 272 -20.83 -4.92 18.43
N ILE A 273 -19.98 -4.07 19.02
CA ILE A 273 -20.32 -3.19 20.14
C ILE A 273 -20.04 -1.75 19.68
N ALA A 274 -21.02 -0.87 19.80
CA ALA A 274 -20.87 0.55 19.46
C ALA A 274 -21.20 1.42 20.66
N LEU A 275 -20.29 2.32 21.02
CA LEU A 275 -20.50 3.40 21.97
C LEU A 275 -20.85 4.67 21.19
N ILE A 276 -22.12 5.06 21.25
CA ILE A 276 -22.69 6.17 20.50
C ILE A 276 -22.68 7.44 21.35
N ARG A 277 -22.30 8.57 20.76
CA ARG A 277 -22.23 9.90 21.39
C ARG A 277 -21.30 9.93 22.61
N VAL A 278 -20.10 9.37 22.48
CA VAL A 278 -19.04 9.59 23.47
C VAL A 278 -18.45 10.99 23.27
N PRO A 279 -17.94 11.65 24.33
CA PRO A 279 -17.29 12.95 24.19
C PRO A 279 -16.10 12.87 23.22
N ASP A 280 -15.99 13.83 22.31
CA ASP A 280 -14.87 13.89 21.38
C ASP A 280 -13.71 14.69 21.98
N ARG A 281 -12.90 14.02 22.81
CA ARG A 281 -11.73 14.62 23.46
C ARG A 281 -10.64 13.57 23.76
N PRO A 282 -9.37 14.00 23.90
CA PRO A 282 -8.28 13.09 24.26
C PRO A 282 -8.58 12.26 25.52
N GLY A 283 -8.18 10.99 25.48
CA GLY A 283 -8.29 10.05 26.60
C GLY A 283 -9.55 9.19 26.62
N ILE A 284 -10.59 9.49 25.83
CA ILE A 284 -11.83 8.68 25.81
C ILE A 284 -11.57 7.27 25.27
N ALA A 285 -10.97 7.17 24.07
CA ALA A 285 -10.57 5.88 23.49
C ALA A 285 -9.57 5.14 24.39
N ALA A 286 -8.57 5.84 24.95
CA ALA A 286 -7.56 5.24 25.83
C ALA A 286 -8.18 4.60 27.09
N ARG A 287 -9.16 5.28 27.71
CA ARG A 287 -9.89 4.72 28.87
C ARG A 287 -10.75 3.52 28.47
N LEU A 288 -11.47 3.61 27.35
CA LEU A 288 -12.30 2.52 26.85
C LEU A 288 -11.47 1.25 26.59
N PHE A 289 -10.45 1.35 25.73
CA PHE A 289 -9.63 0.19 25.36
C PHE A 289 -8.70 -0.24 26.49
N GLY A 290 -8.31 0.67 27.38
CA GLY A 290 -7.64 0.34 28.63
C GLY A 290 -8.45 -0.63 29.46
N GLU A 291 -9.71 -0.32 29.79
CA GLU A 291 -10.56 -1.22 30.59
C GLU A 291 -10.85 -2.55 29.90
N ILE A 292 -11.08 -2.54 28.58
CA ILE A 292 -11.27 -3.76 27.78
C ILE A 292 -10.02 -4.66 27.87
N ALA A 293 -8.82 -4.08 27.74
CA ALA A 293 -7.56 -4.81 27.82
C ALA A 293 -7.26 -5.34 29.23
N HIS A 294 -7.60 -4.61 30.30
CA HIS A 294 -7.49 -5.11 31.69
C HIS A 294 -8.32 -6.37 31.91
N GLN A 295 -9.41 -6.51 31.16
CA GLN A 295 -10.27 -7.66 31.18
C GLN A 295 -9.81 -8.75 30.20
N GLN A 296 -8.65 -8.62 29.55
CA GLN A 296 -8.12 -9.60 28.59
C GLN A 296 -9.12 -9.94 27.48
N VAL A 297 -9.85 -8.93 27.02
CA VAL A 297 -10.73 -9.06 25.86
C VAL A 297 -9.95 -8.62 24.63
N ASP A 298 -9.81 -9.52 23.67
CA ASP A 298 -9.21 -9.22 22.38
C ASP A 298 -10.22 -8.50 21.48
N VAL A 299 -9.74 -7.48 20.77
CA VAL A 299 -10.55 -6.63 19.89
C VAL A 299 -10.01 -6.74 18.48
N ASP A 300 -10.89 -6.97 17.52
CA ASP A 300 -10.52 -7.15 16.11
C ASP A 300 -10.57 -5.81 15.35
N LEU A 301 -11.75 -5.39 14.87
CA LEU A 301 -11.92 -4.07 14.27
C LEU A 301 -12.14 -2.99 15.35
N ILE A 302 -11.49 -1.84 15.17
CA ILE A 302 -11.78 -0.58 15.87
C ILE A 302 -12.11 0.46 14.80
N ILE A 303 -13.28 1.09 14.91
CA ILE A 303 -13.82 2.03 13.94
C ILE A 303 -14.32 3.26 14.69
N GLN A 304 -13.72 4.41 14.37
CA GLN A 304 -14.19 5.71 14.82
C GLN A 304 -14.24 6.63 13.60
N SER A 305 -15.41 7.19 13.31
CA SER A 305 -15.64 8.02 12.12
C SER A 305 -15.46 9.51 12.43
N ILE A 306 -15.89 10.38 11.51
CA ILE A 306 -15.90 11.83 11.71
C ILE A 306 -16.80 12.21 12.90
N HIS A 307 -16.39 13.23 13.63
CA HIS A 307 -17.13 13.75 14.77
C HIS A 307 -18.45 14.42 14.33
N GLU A 308 -19.41 14.48 15.25
CA GLU A 308 -20.62 15.29 15.12
C GLU A 308 -20.74 16.21 16.34
N GLY A 309 -20.61 17.52 16.09
CA GLY A 309 -20.48 18.50 17.16
C GLY A 309 -19.28 18.17 18.04
N ASN A 310 -19.53 17.99 19.33
CA ASN A 310 -18.51 17.64 20.35
C ASN A 310 -18.55 16.15 20.75
N SER A 311 -19.11 15.30 19.89
CA SER A 311 -19.27 13.86 20.16
C SER A 311 -18.78 13.02 18.99
N ASN A 312 -18.42 11.77 19.27
CA ASN A 312 -18.07 10.78 18.28
C ASN A 312 -18.68 9.42 18.64
N ASP A 313 -18.60 8.46 17.72
CA ASP A 313 -19.03 7.09 17.92
C ASP A 313 -17.82 6.17 17.80
N ILE A 314 -17.62 5.30 18.78
CA ILE A 314 -16.54 4.31 18.76
C ILE A 314 -17.17 2.94 18.66
N SER A 315 -16.83 2.21 17.60
CA SER A 315 -17.34 0.87 17.34
C SER A 315 -16.20 -0.12 17.32
N LEU A 316 -16.45 -1.30 17.88
CA LEU A 316 -15.50 -2.37 17.92
C LEU A 316 -16.17 -3.70 17.62
N THR A 317 -15.37 -4.66 17.18
CA THR A 317 -15.82 -6.04 17.01
C THR A 317 -15.02 -6.98 17.89
N VAL A 318 -15.70 -7.97 18.42
CA VAL A 318 -15.13 -9.04 19.25
C VAL A 318 -15.71 -10.37 18.82
N PHE A 319 -15.04 -11.46 19.18
CA PHE A 319 -15.62 -12.79 19.00
C PHE A 319 -16.87 -12.97 19.87
N ASN A 320 -17.86 -13.75 19.42
CA ASN A 320 -19.11 -13.91 20.16
C ASN A 320 -18.93 -14.55 21.55
N ASP A 321 -17.90 -15.37 21.74
CA ASP A 321 -17.59 -16.04 23.00
C ASP A 321 -17.20 -15.06 24.11
N VAL A 322 -16.59 -13.92 23.75
CA VAL A 322 -16.22 -12.85 24.69
C VAL A 322 -17.22 -11.69 24.73
N LEU A 323 -18.28 -11.73 23.91
CA LEU A 323 -19.26 -10.63 23.79
C LEU A 323 -19.87 -10.21 25.14
N VAL A 324 -20.30 -11.18 25.96
CA VAL A 324 -20.96 -10.88 27.24
C VAL A 324 -20.04 -10.06 28.15
N LYS A 325 -18.75 -10.44 28.18
CA LYS A 325 -17.72 -9.77 28.96
C LYS A 325 -17.42 -8.38 28.38
N ALA A 326 -17.20 -8.30 27.08
CA ALA A 326 -16.93 -7.04 26.39
C ALA A 326 -18.06 -6.03 26.58
N LYS A 327 -19.32 -6.47 26.41
CA LYS A 327 -20.52 -5.66 26.64
C LYS A 327 -20.57 -5.11 28.06
N ALA A 328 -20.37 -5.96 29.08
CA ALA A 328 -20.43 -5.54 30.47
C ALA A 328 -19.37 -4.47 30.79
N VAL A 329 -18.17 -4.59 30.23
CA VAL A 329 -17.10 -3.59 30.37
C VAL A 329 -17.49 -2.28 29.70
N CYS A 330 -17.99 -2.33 28.46
CA CYS A 330 -18.44 -1.16 27.72
C CYS A 330 -19.60 -0.43 28.42
N GLU A 331 -20.57 -1.18 28.98
CA GLU A 331 -21.68 -0.62 29.76
C GLU A 331 -21.22 0.03 31.08
N ALA A 332 -20.23 -0.58 31.75
CA ALA A 332 -19.69 -0.02 32.98
C ALA A 332 -18.91 1.28 32.73
N ILE A 333 -18.03 1.31 31.71
CA ILE A 333 -17.20 2.47 31.42
C ILE A 333 -18.00 3.62 30.79
N SER A 334 -19.06 3.31 30.02
CA SER A 334 -19.86 4.34 29.34
C SER A 334 -20.51 5.32 30.30
N ILE A 335 -20.90 4.87 31.50
CA ILE A 335 -21.43 5.73 32.58
C ILE A 335 -20.44 6.86 32.91
N SER A 336 -19.14 6.56 32.89
CA SER A 336 -18.08 7.53 33.21
C SER A 336 -17.80 8.55 32.09
N PHE A 337 -18.41 8.36 30.92
CA PHE A 337 -18.31 9.28 29.80
C PHE A 337 -19.49 10.26 29.74
N ARG A 338 -20.52 10.04 30.55
CA ARG A 338 -21.69 10.91 30.63
C ARG A 338 -21.43 12.09 31.56
N ASN A 339 -22.04 13.24 31.24
CA ASN A 339 -22.08 14.40 32.12
C ASN A 339 -22.89 14.11 33.39
N GLN A 340 -23.96 13.32 33.25
CA GLN A 340 -24.77 12.80 34.34
C GLN A 340 -24.95 11.29 34.15
N PRO A 341 -24.73 10.44 35.18
CA PRO A 341 -24.83 8.98 35.04
C PRO A 341 -26.15 8.48 34.43
N GLU A 342 -27.24 9.20 34.74
CA GLU A 342 -28.61 8.90 34.33
C GLU A 342 -28.91 9.25 32.86
N ASN A 343 -28.08 10.09 32.20
CA ASN A 343 -28.35 10.59 30.86
C ASN A 343 -28.09 9.51 29.79
N LYS A 344 -29.15 8.79 29.41
CA LYS A 344 -29.07 7.70 28.41
C LYS A 344 -28.82 8.19 26.98
N ASP A 345 -28.97 9.48 26.71
CA ASP A 345 -28.70 10.06 25.39
C ASP A 345 -27.21 10.28 25.11
N GLU A 346 -26.34 10.09 26.11
CA GLU A 346 -24.88 10.18 26.05
C GLU A 346 -24.24 8.80 26.27
N ALA A 347 -23.19 8.48 25.50
CA ALA A 347 -22.44 7.22 25.61
C ALA A 347 -23.38 5.99 25.69
N GLU A 348 -24.31 5.88 24.74
CA GLU A 348 -25.19 4.73 24.62
C GLU A 348 -24.38 3.53 24.10
N VAL A 349 -24.61 2.34 24.68
CA VAL A 349 -23.96 1.10 24.22
C VAL A 349 -24.96 0.30 23.41
N MET A 350 -24.68 0.13 22.12
CA MET A 350 -25.44 -0.73 21.21
C MET A 350 -24.65 -2.01 20.96
N VAL A 351 -25.35 -3.14 20.86
CA VAL A 351 -24.75 -4.45 20.61
C VAL A 351 -25.53 -5.16 19.52
N ASP A 352 -24.80 -5.80 18.61
CA ASP A 352 -25.34 -6.66 17.57
C ASP A 352 -24.47 -7.91 17.44
N ASN A 353 -25.06 -9.09 17.64
CA ASN A 353 -24.38 -10.38 17.56
C ASN A 353 -24.77 -11.18 16.31
N GLN A 354 -25.51 -10.59 15.39
CA GLN A 354 -25.92 -11.19 14.12
C GLN A 354 -25.16 -10.57 12.95
N VAL A 355 -23.84 -10.37 13.14
CA VAL A 355 -22.96 -9.77 12.14
C VAL A 355 -21.86 -10.72 11.70
N ALA A 356 -21.37 -10.52 10.49
CA ALA A 356 -20.19 -11.19 9.96
C ALA A 356 -19.21 -10.15 9.40
N LYS A 357 -17.91 -10.44 9.56
CA LYS A 357 -16.84 -9.70 8.89
C LYS A 357 -16.51 -10.39 7.59
N ILE A 358 -16.42 -9.62 6.51
CA ILE A 358 -15.88 -10.07 5.22
C ILE A 358 -14.78 -9.11 4.80
N ALA A 359 -13.73 -9.59 4.16
CA ALA A 359 -12.68 -8.73 3.67
C ALA A 359 -12.10 -9.23 2.35
N ILE A 360 -11.65 -8.30 1.53
CA ILE A 360 -10.70 -8.60 0.46
C ILE A 360 -9.31 -8.22 0.94
N ALA A 361 -8.33 -9.08 0.66
CA ALA A 361 -6.94 -8.85 1.01
C ALA A 361 -6.04 -9.09 -0.20
N GLY A 362 -5.06 -8.21 -0.40
CA GLY A 362 -4.08 -8.33 -1.48
C GLY A 362 -3.10 -7.16 -1.51
N ALA A 363 -1.82 -7.47 -1.66
CA ALA A 363 -0.79 -6.46 -1.83
C ALA A 363 -1.01 -5.61 -3.09
N GLY A 364 -1.63 -6.20 -4.12
CA GLY A 364 -1.99 -5.51 -5.36
C GLY A 364 -3.13 -4.51 -5.24
N MET A 365 -3.69 -4.29 -4.05
CA MET A 365 -4.68 -3.24 -3.80
C MET A 365 -4.02 -1.86 -3.67
N ILE A 366 -2.76 -1.80 -3.22
CA ILE A 366 -2.07 -0.55 -2.90
C ILE A 366 -1.97 0.35 -4.14
N GLY A 367 -2.49 1.57 -4.01
CA GLY A 367 -2.44 2.58 -5.07
C GLY A 367 -3.16 2.19 -6.36
N ARG A 368 -4.03 1.16 -6.34
CA ARG A 368 -4.90 0.78 -7.46
C ARG A 368 -6.31 1.33 -7.25
N PRO A 369 -6.73 2.36 -8.00
CA PRO A 369 -8.10 2.86 -7.94
C PRO A 369 -9.11 1.76 -8.30
N GLY A 370 -10.29 1.81 -7.67
CA GLY A 370 -11.44 0.99 -8.07
C GLY A 370 -11.54 -0.40 -7.44
N ILE A 371 -10.55 -0.86 -6.66
CA ILE A 371 -10.65 -2.17 -6.00
C ILE A 371 -11.75 -2.17 -4.92
N ALA A 372 -11.75 -1.19 -4.01
CA ALA A 372 -12.81 -1.03 -3.02
C ALA A 372 -14.18 -0.80 -3.69
N ALA A 373 -14.22 0.05 -4.74
CA ALA A 373 -15.44 0.30 -5.51
C ALA A 373 -16.01 -1.00 -6.11
N LYS A 374 -15.15 -1.86 -6.66
CA LYS A 374 -15.54 -3.17 -7.19
C LYS A 374 -16.10 -4.09 -6.11
N MET A 375 -15.48 -4.14 -4.92
CA MET A 375 -16.01 -4.89 -3.78
C MET A 375 -17.42 -4.43 -3.41
N PHE A 376 -17.61 -3.12 -3.22
CA PHE A 376 -18.90 -2.57 -2.84
C PHE A 376 -19.96 -2.79 -3.92
N ARG A 377 -19.58 -2.73 -5.20
CA ARG A 377 -20.49 -3.03 -6.31
C ARG A 377 -20.93 -4.49 -6.29
N ILE A 378 -20.00 -5.44 -6.12
CA ILE A 378 -20.34 -6.87 -6.02
C ILE A 378 -21.34 -7.14 -4.89
N LEU A 379 -21.13 -6.55 -3.72
CA LEU A 379 -22.05 -6.68 -2.59
C LEU A 379 -23.41 -6.03 -2.88
N ALA A 380 -23.40 -4.87 -3.55
CA ALA A 380 -24.62 -4.15 -3.92
C ALA A 380 -25.46 -4.88 -4.97
N ASP A 381 -24.82 -5.50 -5.95
CA ASP A 381 -25.48 -6.29 -7.00
C ASP A 381 -26.20 -7.51 -6.41
N GLU A 382 -25.70 -8.02 -5.28
CA GLU A 382 -26.35 -9.05 -4.46
C GLU A 382 -27.38 -8.48 -3.46
N GLY A 383 -27.58 -7.16 -3.42
CA GLY A 383 -28.48 -6.51 -2.47
C GLY A 383 -28.01 -6.58 -1.01
N ILE A 384 -26.71 -6.81 -0.77
CA ILE A 384 -26.12 -6.90 0.57
C ILE A 384 -25.75 -5.49 1.04
N ASN A 385 -26.35 -5.06 2.15
CA ASN A 385 -26.02 -3.77 2.77
C ASN A 385 -24.71 -3.86 3.55
N ILE A 386 -23.96 -2.75 3.59
CA ILE A 386 -22.70 -2.65 4.33
C ILE A 386 -22.95 -1.80 5.58
N GLU A 387 -22.70 -2.37 6.76
CA GLU A 387 -22.92 -1.69 8.04
C GLU A 387 -21.70 -0.89 8.48
N MET A 388 -20.51 -1.47 8.33
CA MET A 388 -19.23 -0.85 8.69
C MET A 388 -18.20 -1.11 7.59
N ILE A 389 -17.32 -0.14 7.37
CA ILE A 389 -16.15 -0.27 6.50
C ILE A 389 -14.92 0.11 7.31
N ALA A 390 -13.88 -0.72 7.23
CA ALA A 390 -12.56 -0.46 7.76
C ALA A 390 -11.50 -0.90 6.76
N THR A 391 -10.44 -0.12 6.59
CA THR A 391 -9.40 -0.37 5.58
C THR A 391 -8.02 -0.30 6.19
N SER A 392 -7.16 -1.25 5.84
CA SER A 392 -5.70 -1.08 5.87
C SER A 392 -5.19 -0.93 4.43
N GLU A 393 -3.89 -0.83 4.23
CA GLU A 393 -3.32 -0.57 2.91
C GLU A 393 -3.44 -1.79 1.98
N VAL A 394 -3.49 -3.00 2.55
CA VAL A 394 -3.66 -4.26 1.80
C VAL A 394 -5.01 -4.95 2.02
N LYS A 395 -5.94 -4.34 2.78
CA LYS A 395 -7.19 -4.99 3.18
C LYS A 395 -8.36 -4.01 3.25
N VAL A 396 -9.51 -4.41 2.69
CA VAL A 396 -10.80 -3.71 2.88
C VAL A 396 -11.74 -4.68 3.57
N SER A 397 -12.11 -4.36 4.81
CA SER A 397 -13.03 -5.13 5.64
C SER A 397 -14.40 -4.45 5.68
N CYS A 398 -15.45 -5.25 5.54
CA CYS A 398 -16.83 -4.84 5.71
C CYS A 398 -17.50 -5.69 6.78
N VAL A 399 -18.34 -5.07 7.59
CA VAL A 399 -19.28 -5.77 8.46
C VAL A 399 -20.65 -5.76 7.80
N ILE A 400 -21.28 -6.93 7.74
CA ILE A 400 -22.58 -7.18 7.12
C ILE A 400 -23.44 -8.05 8.04
N ALA A 401 -24.75 -8.09 7.81
CA ALA A 401 -25.62 -9.04 8.49
C ALA A 401 -25.16 -10.49 8.24
N GLN A 402 -25.10 -11.30 9.30
CA GLN A 402 -24.53 -12.65 9.29
C GLN A 402 -25.22 -13.57 8.27
N GLU A 403 -26.53 -13.44 8.09
CA GLU A 403 -27.33 -14.19 7.11
C GLU A 403 -26.87 -14.00 5.65
N ASN A 404 -26.21 -12.88 5.35
CA ASN A 404 -25.71 -12.57 4.00
C ASN A 404 -24.28 -13.08 3.76
N CYS A 405 -23.60 -13.63 4.77
CA CYS A 405 -22.18 -13.96 4.71
C CYS A 405 -21.85 -14.92 3.55
N ASP A 406 -22.58 -16.04 3.43
CA ASP A 406 -22.29 -17.06 2.41
C ASP A 406 -22.48 -16.54 0.98
N ARG A 407 -23.51 -15.70 0.79
CA ARG A 407 -23.79 -15.04 -0.48
C ARG A 407 -22.68 -14.05 -0.82
N ALA A 408 -22.27 -13.22 0.15
CA ALA A 408 -21.18 -12.27 -0.04
C ALA A 408 -19.86 -12.96 -0.41
N ILE A 409 -19.49 -14.03 0.32
CA ILE A 409 -18.26 -14.78 0.06
C ILE A 409 -18.25 -15.32 -1.37
N LYS A 410 -19.34 -15.97 -1.79
CA LYS A 410 -19.47 -16.53 -3.13
C LYS A 410 -19.34 -15.45 -4.21
N ALA A 411 -20.07 -14.34 -4.05
CA ALA A 411 -20.06 -13.24 -4.99
C ALA A 411 -18.67 -12.57 -5.08
N LEU A 412 -17.99 -12.35 -3.95
CA LEU A 412 -16.65 -11.77 -3.92
C LEU A 412 -15.60 -12.70 -4.54
N CYS A 413 -15.64 -14.00 -4.22
CA CYS A 413 -14.72 -14.98 -4.82
C CYS A 413 -14.88 -15.01 -6.35
N GLN A 414 -16.14 -15.02 -6.84
CA GLN A 414 -16.43 -14.97 -8.27
C GLN A 414 -16.00 -13.64 -8.90
N GLY A 415 -16.36 -12.51 -8.29
CA GLY A 415 -16.10 -11.17 -8.82
C GLY A 415 -14.61 -10.81 -8.87
N PHE A 416 -13.80 -11.33 -7.95
CA PHE A 416 -12.34 -11.15 -7.94
C PHE A 416 -11.58 -12.32 -8.57
N ASN A 417 -12.27 -13.40 -8.97
CA ASN A 417 -11.68 -14.62 -9.48
C ASN A 417 -10.59 -15.18 -8.53
N VAL A 418 -10.92 -15.28 -7.24
CA VAL A 418 -10.03 -15.80 -6.18
C VAL A 418 -10.68 -16.96 -5.46
N GLU A 419 -9.85 -17.83 -4.91
CA GLU A 419 -10.32 -18.87 -4.01
C GLU A 419 -10.58 -18.27 -2.62
N LEU A 420 -11.45 -18.95 -1.88
CA LEU A 420 -11.65 -18.71 -0.46
C LEU A 420 -10.32 -18.92 0.27
N SER A 421 -9.89 -17.94 1.07
CA SER A 421 -8.72 -18.15 1.92
C SER A 421 -9.07 -19.25 2.93
N SER A 422 -8.32 -20.37 2.90
CA SER A 422 -8.50 -21.48 3.83
C SER A 422 -8.00 -21.15 5.25
N THR A 423 -7.39 -19.97 5.43
CA THR A 423 -6.81 -19.54 6.69
C THR A 423 -7.89 -18.94 7.56
N SER A 424 -8.44 -19.72 8.50
CA SER A 424 -9.04 -19.13 9.69
C SER A 424 -7.94 -18.32 10.40
N ILE A 425 -8.31 -17.15 10.93
CA ILE A 425 -7.40 -16.28 11.69
C ILE A 425 -6.70 -17.07 12.83
N SER A 426 -7.32 -18.18 13.29
CA SER A 426 -6.83 -19.09 14.32
C SER A 426 -5.57 -19.90 13.98
N ASP A 427 -5.23 -20.08 12.71
CA ASP A 427 -4.20 -21.07 12.30
C ASP A 427 -2.82 -20.42 12.03
N ARG A 428 -2.68 -19.11 12.28
CA ARG A 428 -1.36 -18.49 12.25
C ARG A 428 -0.58 -18.96 13.48
N VAL A 429 0.42 -19.82 13.25
CA VAL A 429 1.50 -20.06 14.21
C VAL A 429 2.08 -18.68 14.56
N ILE A 430 1.78 -18.21 15.77
CA ILE A 430 2.39 -17.01 16.33
C ILE A 430 3.84 -17.41 16.66
N GLU A 431 4.72 -17.39 15.65
CA GLU A 431 6.14 -17.17 15.93
C GLU A 431 6.23 -15.88 16.75
N MET A 432 7.18 -15.81 17.70
CA MET A 432 7.38 -14.72 18.65
C MET A 432 7.69 -13.38 17.96
N SER A 433 6.73 -12.84 17.22
CA SER A 433 6.80 -11.53 16.59
C SER A 433 6.35 -10.48 17.62
N PRO A 434 7.06 -9.35 17.73
CA PRO A 434 6.61 -8.24 18.54
C PRO A 434 5.22 -7.77 18.08
N PRO A 435 4.36 -7.29 19.00
CA PRO A 435 3.03 -6.78 18.66
C PRO A 435 3.07 -5.59 17.69
N VAL A 436 4.15 -4.80 17.74
CA VAL A 436 4.38 -3.65 16.87
C VAL A 436 5.81 -3.74 16.34
N ARG A 437 5.95 -3.74 15.01
CA ARG A 437 7.26 -3.75 14.35
C ARG A 437 7.83 -2.36 14.16
N GLY A 438 6.99 -1.40 13.77
CA GLY A 438 7.36 -0.01 13.51
C GLY A 438 6.12 0.87 13.44
N VAL A 439 6.35 2.18 13.34
CA VAL A 439 5.29 3.21 13.27
C VAL A 439 5.59 4.21 12.17
N ALA A 440 4.55 4.69 11.51
CA ALA A 440 4.67 5.61 10.38
C ALA A 440 3.72 6.81 10.49
N LEU A 441 4.08 7.90 9.80
CA LEU A 441 3.33 9.14 9.75
C LEU A 441 3.14 9.59 8.30
N ASP A 442 1.89 9.73 7.89
CA ASP A 442 1.53 10.38 6.63
C ASP A 442 0.80 11.71 6.88
N ASN A 443 1.39 12.80 6.43
CA ASN A 443 0.85 14.16 6.53
C ASN A 443 0.48 14.77 5.17
N LYS A 444 0.34 13.93 4.14
CA LYS A 444 0.03 14.35 2.76
C LYS A 444 -1.36 13.91 2.31
N GLN A 445 -2.18 13.48 3.26
CA GLN A 445 -3.57 13.11 3.01
C GLN A 445 -4.51 14.24 3.42
N ALA A 446 -5.67 14.27 2.80
CA ALA A 446 -6.80 15.07 3.24
C ALA A 446 -7.97 14.13 3.54
N GLN A 447 -8.74 14.45 4.58
CA GLN A 447 -10.00 13.77 4.85
C GLN A 447 -11.12 14.42 4.04
N ILE A 448 -11.95 13.59 3.41
CA ILE A 448 -13.22 13.99 2.82
C ILE A 448 -14.31 13.19 3.52
N ALA A 449 -15.31 13.87 4.08
CA ALA A 449 -16.47 13.26 4.70
C ALA A 449 -17.74 13.65 3.95
N LEU A 450 -18.52 12.63 3.58
CA LEU A 450 -19.86 12.77 3.02
C LEU A 450 -20.87 12.52 4.14
N CYS A 451 -21.57 13.57 4.55
CA CYS A 451 -22.53 13.51 5.63
C CYS A 451 -23.91 13.11 5.11
N HIS A 452 -24.58 12.24 5.87
CA HIS A 452 -25.92 11.74 5.56
C HIS A 452 -26.05 11.04 4.19
N VAL A 453 -25.09 10.18 3.85
CA VAL A 453 -25.20 9.27 2.71
C VAL A 453 -26.35 8.29 2.97
N GLN A 454 -27.21 8.06 1.99
CA GLN A 454 -28.31 7.08 2.11
C GLN A 454 -27.78 5.69 2.49
N ASP A 455 -28.32 5.10 3.56
CA ASP A 455 -27.94 3.76 4.05
C ASP A 455 -28.72 2.68 3.27
N ARG A 456 -28.25 2.40 2.06
CA ARG A 456 -28.80 1.35 1.20
C ARG A 456 -27.70 0.73 0.34
N PRO A 457 -27.89 -0.52 -0.12
CA PRO A 457 -26.96 -1.19 -1.03
C PRO A 457 -26.59 -0.30 -2.23
N GLY A 458 -25.29 -0.26 -2.54
CA GLY A 458 -24.75 0.43 -3.72
C GLY A 458 -24.35 1.89 -3.54
N MET A 459 -24.64 2.53 -2.39
CA MET A 459 -24.24 3.92 -2.19
C MET A 459 -22.73 4.10 -2.09
N ALA A 460 -22.05 3.28 -1.27
CA ALA A 460 -20.58 3.24 -1.24
C ALA A 460 -20.01 2.90 -2.64
N ALA A 461 -20.61 1.94 -3.34
CA ALA A 461 -20.18 1.57 -4.69
C ALA A 461 -20.21 2.76 -5.66
N LYS A 462 -21.26 3.58 -5.66
CA LYS A 462 -21.37 4.78 -6.50
C LYS A 462 -20.29 5.81 -6.18
N ILE A 463 -20.13 6.14 -4.89
CA ILE A 463 -19.14 7.12 -4.41
C ILE A 463 -17.73 6.73 -4.89
N PHE A 464 -17.32 5.50 -4.61
CA PHE A 464 -15.96 5.07 -4.90
C PHE A 464 -15.74 4.72 -6.38
N SER A 465 -16.79 4.38 -7.14
CA SER A 465 -16.68 4.20 -8.59
C SER A 465 -16.39 5.51 -9.30
N VAL A 466 -17.07 6.61 -8.92
CA VAL A 466 -16.86 7.93 -9.52
C VAL A 466 -15.43 8.43 -9.26
N LEU A 467 -14.89 8.19 -8.06
CA LEU A 467 -13.48 8.48 -7.76
C LEU A 467 -12.53 7.60 -8.59
N ALA A 468 -12.81 6.30 -8.71
CA ALA A 468 -12.00 5.37 -9.47
C ALA A 468 -11.99 5.67 -10.98
N GLU A 469 -13.11 6.12 -11.56
CA GLU A 469 -13.21 6.55 -12.96
C GLU A 469 -12.37 7.80 -13.25
N LYS A 470 -12.19 8.65 -12.24
CA LYS A 470 -11.22 9.77 -12.28
C LYS A 470 -9.82 9.36 -11.87
N ASN A 471 -9.60 8.06 -11.66
CA ASN A 471 -8.32 7.47 -11.33
C ASN A 471 -7.74 8.04 -10.02
N ILE A 472 -8.62 8.35 -9.06
CA ILE A 472 -8.27 8.82 -7.73
C ILE A 472 -8.16 7.60 -6.81
N SER A 473 -7.00 7.45 -6.17
CA SER A 473 -6.79 6.39 -5.18
C SER A 473 -7.27 6.86 -3.81
N VAL A 474 -7.99 6.00 -3.11
CA VAL A 474 -8.44 6.23 -1.73
C VAL A 474 -7.55 5.40 -0.81
N ALA A 475 -7.05 6.02 0.26
CA ALA A 475 -6.13 5.36 1.20
C ALA A 475 -6.89 4.73 2.38
N THR A 476 -7.80 5.48 3.00
CA THR A 476 -8.62 5.00 4.12
C THR A 476 -10.11 5.20 3.83
N ILE A 477 -10.97 4.25 4.22
CA ILE A 477 -12.44 4.39 4.19
C ILE A 477 -13.01 3.99 5.55
N ILE A 478 -13.86 4.85 6.11
CA ILE A 478 -14.52 4.66 7.39
C ILE A 478 -15.99 5.04 7.25
N GLN A 479 -16.89 4.14 7.65
CA GLN A 479 -18.33 4.40 7.70
C GLN A 479 -18.81 4.51 9.15
N SER A 480 -19.54 5.59 9.46
CA SER A 480 -20.10 5.84 10.78
C SER A 480 -21.21 4.84 11.16
N GLN A 481 -21.31 4.55 12.46
CA GLN A 481 -22.39 3.74 13.00
C GLN A 481 -23.67 4.53 13.29
N ARG A 482 -23.59 5.86 13.37
CA ARG A 482 -24.79 6.68 13.55
C ARG A 482 -25.69 6.56 12.33
N CYS A 483 -26.82 5.88 12.49
CA CYS A 483 -27.89 5.88 11.52
C CYS A 483 -28.88 6.99 11.87
N ARG A 484 -29.07 7.95 10.96
CA ARG A 484 -30.04 9.04 11.11
C ARG A 484 -31.17 8.89 10.11
N ILE A 485 -32.41 9.13 10.52
CA ILE A 485 -33.54 9.20 9.61
C ILE A 485 -33.65 10.63 9.06
N VAL A 486 -33.32 10.83 7.78
CA VAL A 486 -33.45 12.12 7.09
C VAL A 486 -34.46 11.96 5.96
N GLY A 487 -35.55 12.73 6.00
CA GLY A 487 -36.62 12.63 4.99
C GLY A 487 -37.25 11.24 4.90
N GLY A 488 -37.30 10.50 6.03
CA GLY A 488 -37.86 9.14 6.09
C GLY A 488 -36.90 8.02 5.67
N MET A 489 -35.65 8.33 5.29
CA MET A 489 -34.65 7.34 4.89
C MET A 489 -33.50 7.25 5.92
N PRO A 490 -32.98 6.05 6.22
CA PRO A 490 -31.78 5.90 7.02
C PRO A 490 -30.56 6.44 6.26
N THR A 491 -29.67 7.10 6.98
CA THR A 491 -28.45 7.72 6.43
C THR A 491 -27.28 7.54 7.40
N ARG A 492 -26.06 7.45 6.85
CA ARG A 492 -24.79 7.32 7.57
C ARG A 492 -23.76 8.28 6.99
N ASP A 493 -22.76 8.60 7.79
CA ASP A 493 -21.62 9.38 7.30
C ASP A 493 -20.54 8.42 6.75
N ILE A 494 -19.92 8.81 5.63
CA ILE A 494 -18.77 8.09 5.05
C ILE A 494 -17.60 9.06 4.97
N ALA A 495 -16.53 8.75 5.70
CA ALA A 495 -15.28 9.48 5.65
C ALA A 495 -14.21 8.64 4.93
N PHE A 496 -13.36 9.30 4.16
CA PHE A 496 -12.24 8.64 3.50
C PHE A 496 -11.08 9.63 3.31
N THR A 497 -9.89 9.10 3.03
CA THR A 497 -8.71 9.92 2.77
C THR A 497 -8.19 9.75 1.35
N VAL A 498 -7.73 10.86 0.78
CA VAL A 498 -7.07 10.92 -0.54
C VAL A 498 -5.79 11.73 -0.42
N ALA A 499 -4.91 11.64 -1.41
CA ALA A 499 -3.76 12.54 -1.48
C ALA A 499 -4.24 14.00 -1.57
N GLN A 500 -3.58 14.92 -0.86
CA GLN A 500 -3.92 16.35 -0.88
C GLN A 500 -3.98 16.93 -2.30
N THR A 501 -3.12 16.43 -3.20
CA THR A 501 -3.09 16.83 -4.61
C THR A 501 -4.33 16.42 -5.40
N ASP A 502 -5.05 15.38 -4.95
CA ASP A 502 -6.22 14.83 -5.63
C ASP A 502 -7.53 15.44 -5.13
N VAL A 503 -7.50 16.22 -4.04
CA VAL A 503 -8.69 16.84 -3.42
C VAL A 503 -9.54 17.62 -4.43
N PRO A 504 -9.00 18.52 -5.27
CA PRO A 504 -9.83 19.27 -6.23
C PRO A 504 -10.53 18.37 -7.25
N ALA A 505 -9.84 17.32 -7.69
CA ALA A 505 -10.41 16.34 -8.62
C ALA A 505 -11.48 15.47 -7.95
N ALA A 506 -11.26 15.08 -6.69
CA ALA A 506 -12.19 14.29 -5.89
C ALA A 506 -13.49 15.06 -5.63
N GLN A 507 -13.40 16.31 -5.18
CA GLN A 507 -14.57 17.17 -4.94
C GLN A 507 -15.41 17.30 -6.21
N LYS A 508 -14.78 17.67 -7.33
CA LYS A 508 -15.46 17.80 -8.62
C LYS A 508 -16.13 16.50 -9.09
N ALA A 509 -15.50 15.36 -8.82
CA ALA A 509 -16.10 14.07 -9.16
C ALA A 509 -17.36 13.82 -8.32
N LEU A 510 -17.29 14.08 -7.01
CA LEU A 510 -18.36 13.81 -6.04
C LEU A 510 -19.55 14.77 -6.15
N GLU A 511 -19.38 15.97 -6.70
CA GLU A 511 -20.48 16.91 -6.99
C GLU A 511 -21.58 16.27 -7.85
N THR A 512 -21.22 15.33 -8.72
CA THR A 512 -22.17 14.55 -9.53
C THR A 512 -23.14 13.70 -8.71
N LEU A 513 -22.80 13.44 -7.44
CA LEU A 513 -23.58 12.65 -6.49
C LEU A 513 -24.22 13.52 -5.39
N SER A 514 -24.22 14.85 -5.53
CA SER A 514 -24.73 15.80 -4.52
C SER A 514 -26.19 15.58 -4.06
N MET A 515 -27.01 14.88 -4.84
CA MET A 515 -28.38 14.52 -4.42
C MET A 515 -28.44 13.35 -3.43
N HIS A 516 -27.31 12.66 -3.19
CA HIS A 516 -27.24 11.43 -2.41
C HIS A 516 -26.61 11.58 -1.03
N PHE A 517 -26.09 12.76 -0.71
CA PHE A 517 -25.56 13.15 0.59
C PHE A 517 -25.97 14.60 0.86
N LYS A 518 -25.97 15.03 2.12
CA LYS A 518 -26.40 16.39 2.49
C LYS A 518 -25.27 17.40 2.35
N GLU A 519 -24.07 17.00 2.77
CA GLU A 519 -22.92 17.89 2.89
C GLU A 519 -21.63 17.11 2.62
N MET A 520 -20.64 17.79 2.05
CA MET A 520 -19.28 17.28 1.89
C MET A 520 -18.33 18.21 2.64
N ILE A 521 -17.61 17.65 3.61
CA ILE A 521 -16.61 18.34 4.42
C ILE A 521 -15.24 17.88 3.94
N VAL A 522 -14.31 18.82 3.78
CA VAL A 522 -12.92 18.53 3.43
C VAL A 522 -12.02 19.13 4.49
N ASP A 523 -11.18 18.29 5.09
CA ASP A 523 -10.18 18.68 6.06
C ASP A 523 -8.78 18.28 5.54
N PRO A 524 -7.98 19.24 5.04
CA PRO A 524 -6.63 18.98 4.58
C PRO A 524 -5.62 18.85 5.74
N ASP A 525 -5.97 19.30 6.95
CA ASP A 525 -5.06 19.47 8.08
C ASP A 525 -5.06 18.25 9.00
N ILE A 526 -4.97 17.06 8.39
CA ILE A 526 -4.91 15.78 9.08
C ILE A 526 -3.52 15.15 9.00
N ALA A 527 -3.21 14.29 9.98
CA ALA A 527 -2.07 13.39 9.90
C ALA A 527 -2.51 11.97 10.31
N LYS A 528 -2.12 10.98 9.51
CA LYS A 528 -2.35 9.57 9.80
C LYS A 528 -1.13 9.00 10.51
N VAL A 529 -1.30 8.61 11.77
CA VAL A 529 -0.32 7.82 12.55
C VAL A 529 -0.77 6.36 12.51
N SER A 530 0.16 5.45 12.26
CA SER A 530 -0.13 4.02 12.12
C SER A 530 0.96 3.16 12.73
#